data_AF-A0A9E1H1C3-F1
#
_entry.id   AF-A0A9E1H1C3-F1
#
_cell.length_a   1.000
_cell.length_b   1.000
_cell.length_c   1.000
_cell.angle_alpha   90.00
_cell.angle_beta   90.00
_cell.angle_gamma   90.00
#
_symmetry.space_group_name_H-M   'P 1'
#
loop_
_entity.id
_entity.type
_entity.pdbx_description
1 polymer ?
#
loop_
_entity_poly.entity_id
_entity_poly.type
_entity_poly.pdbx_seq_one_letter_code
_entity_poly.pdbx_strand_id
1 'polypeptide(L)' 'MIGLIIYMVLGYWAAGKTVYANKVIIYSGSTFFARRVGVGLIGGWILIPIAIIKTILGH' A
#
# COMPACT_ATOMS: atom_id res chain seq x y z
N MET A 1 14.78 -0.74 -14.33
CA MET A 1 14.74 0.11 -13.10
C MET A 1 13.42 0.86 -12.93
N ILE A 2 12.86 1.50 -13.96
CA ILE A 2 11.62 2.30 -13.83
C ILE A 2 10.40 1.48 -13.34
N GLY A 3 10.24 0.24 -13.80
CA GLY A 3 9.11 -0.62 -13.41
C GLY A 3 9.12 -1.03 -11.93
N LEU A 4 10.31 -1.18 -11.34
CA LEU A 4 10.47 -1.47 -9.91
C LEU A 4 10.04 -0.29 -9.03
N ILE A 5 10.37 0.93 -9.47
CA ILE A 5 9.97 2.16 -8.79
C ILE A 5 8.45 2.33 -8.83
N ILE A 6 7.84 2.10 -10.01
CA ILE A 6 6.38 2.15 -10.17
C ILE A 6 5.70 1.11 -9.27
N TYR A 7 6.24 -0.11 -9.21
CA TYR A 7 5.73 -1.17 -8.34
C TYR A 7 5.81 -0.80 -6.85
N MET A 8 6.92 -0.18 -6.40
CA MET A 8 7.06 0.29 -5.03
C MET A 8 6.06 1.38 -4.66
N VAL A 9 5.86 2.37 -5.56
CA VAL A 9 4.90 3.46 -5.35
C VAL A 9 3.46 2.94 -5.31
N LEU A 10 3.10 2.04 -6.25
CA LEU A 10 1.78 1.42 -6.30
C LEU A 10 1.54 0.50 -5.11
N GLY A 11 2.53 -0.27 -4.68
CA GLY A 11 2.46 -1.10 -3.48
C GLY A 11 2.26 -0.27 -2.21
N TYR A 12 2.96 0.85 -2.08
CA TYR A 12 2.80 1.78 -0.95
C TYR A 12 1.40 2.41 -0.93
N TRP A 13 0.88 2.81 -2.09
CA TRP A 13 -0.48 3.34 -2.24
C TRP A 13 -1.54 2.26 -1.90
N ALA A 14 -1.39 1.06 -2.46
CA ALA A 14 -2.29 -0.05 -2.26
C ALA A 14 -2.36 -0.49 -0.80
N ALA A 15 -1.22 -0.61 -0.11
CA ALA A 15 -1.16 -0.90 1.32
C ALA A 15 -1.94 0.15 2.14
N GLY A 16 -1.87 1.43 1.74
CA GLY A 16 -2.65 2.51 2.34
C GLY A 16 -4.16 2.37 2.17
N LYS A 17 -4.60 1.95 0.98
CA LYS A 17 -6.03 1.78 0.61
C LYS A 17 -6.65 0.44 1.04
N THR A 18 -5.84 -0.54 1.43
CA THR A 18 -6.32 -1.89 1.78
C THR A 18 -6.09 -2.22 3.25
N VAL A 19 -4.82 -2.34 3.67
CA VAL A 19 -4.42 -2.76 5.03
C VAL A 19 -4.62 -1.66 6.05
N TYR A 20 -4.40 -0.41 5.62
CA TYR A 20 -4.38 0.75 6.49
C TYR A 20 -5.55 1.74 6.29
N ALA A 21 -6.50 1.43 5.39
CA ALA A 21 -7.59 2.34 5.03
C ALA A 21 -8.59 2.64 6.15
N ASN A 22 -8.67 1.79 7.17
CA ASN A 22 -9.59 1.96 8.29
C ASN A 22 -8.91 1.71 9.64
N LYS A 23 -7.60 2.03 9.73
CA LYS A 23 -6.85 1.93 10.98
C LYS A 23 -6.31 3.30 11.35
N VAL A 24 -6.58 3.75 12.56
CA VAL A 24 -5.87 4.89 13.18
C VAL A 24 -4.54 4.35 13.67
N ILE A 25 -3.45 4.78 13.04
CA ILE A 25 -2.15 4.16 13.20
C ILE A 25 -1.25 5.13 13.96
N ILE A 26 -0.96 4.78 15.21
CA ILE A 26 -0.07 5.53 16.09
C ILE A 26 1.30 4.84 16.06
N TYR A 27 2.11 5.14 15.05
CA TYR A 27 3.52 4.73 14.98
C TYR A 27 4.39 5.95 14.71
N SER A 28 5.67 5.87 15.08
CA SER A 28 6.67 6.84 14.65
C SER A 28 6.78 6.85 13.11
N GLY A 29 6.86 8.03 12.49
CA GLY A 29 6.66 8.22 11.04
C GLY A 29 7.57 7.36 10.15
N SER A 30 8.79 7.07 10.61
CA SER A 30 9.77 6.23 9.90
C SER A 30 9.39 4.74 9.93
N THR A 31 8.97 4.22 11.08
CA THR A 31 8.53 2.82 11.24
C THR A 31 7.25 2.55 10.46
N PHE A 32 6.35 3.53 10.40
CA PHE A 32 5.12 3.43 9.60
C PHE A 32 5.42 3.35 8.10
N PHE A 33 6.34 4.19 7.62
CA PHE A 33 6.78 4.17 6.23
C PHE A 33 7.41 2.82 5.85
N ALA A 34 8.37 2.34 6.64
CA ALA A 34 9.04 1.06 6.39
C ALA A 34 8.06 -0.12 6.34
N ARG A 35 7.06 -0.13 7.24
CA ARG A 35 6.06 -1.19 7.28
C ARG A 35 5.07 -1.11 6.12
N ARG A 36 4.65 0.09 5.69
CA ARG A 36 3.84 0.26 4.47
C ARG A 36 4.58 -0.18 3.22
N VAL A 37 5.86 0.17 3.10
CA VAL A 37 6.69 -0.24 1.96
C VAL A 37 6.92 -1.76 1.98
N GLY A 38 7.20 -2.36 3.15
CA GLY A 38 7.34 -3.80 3.28
C GLY A 38 6.06 -4.58 2.94
N VAL A 39 4.91 -4.13 3.43
CA VAL A 39 3.60 -4.73 3.10
C VAL A 39 3.28 -4.53 1.61
N GLY A 40 3.57 -3.36 1.05
CA GLY A 40 3.39 -3.08 -0.37
C GLY A 40 4.35 -3.85 -1.29
N LEU A 41 5.55 -4.20 -0.83
CA LEU A 41 6.51 -5.00 -1.58
C LEU A 41 6.17 -6.49 -1.56
N ILE A 42 5.88 -7.04 -0.38
CA ILE A 42 5.56 -8.47 -0.19
C ILE A 42 4.17 -8.79 -0.75
N GLY A 43 3.20 -7.93 -0.46
CA GLY A 43 1.80 -8.13 -0.84
C GLY A 43 1.38 -7.38 -2.10
N GLY A 44 2.25 -6.59 -2.73
CA GLY A 44 1.89 -5.69 -3.85
C GLY A 44 1.11 -6.36 -4.97
N TRP A 45 1.49 -7.58 -5.35
CA TRP A 45 0.79 -8.36 -6.38
C TRP A 45 -0.71 -8.55 -6.12
N ILE A 46 -1.10 -8.74 -4.85
CA ILE A 46 -2.50 -8.96 -4.45
C ILE A 46 -3.14 -7.65 -3.98
N LEU A 47 -2.37 -6.80 -3.29
CA LEU A 47 -2.86 -5.53 -2.74
C LEU A 47 -3.18 -4.51 -3.83
N ILE A 48 -2.40 -4.43 -4.91
CA ILE A 48 -2.64 -3.51 -6.03
C ILE A 48 -4.01 -3.74 -6.68
N PRO A 49 -4.38 -4.96 -7.12
CA PRO A 49 -5.69 -5.20 -7.71
C PRO A 49 -6.83 -4.96 -6.71
N ILE A 50 -6.67 -5.35 -5.44
CA ILE A 50 -7.68 -5.08 -4.41
C ILE A 50 -7.85 -3.57 -4.17
N ALA A 51 -6.76 -2.80 -4.17
CA ALA A 51 -6.79 -1.35 -4.03
C ALA A 51 -7.48 -0.68 -5.23
N ILE A 52 -7.25 -1.18 -6.45
CA ILE A 52 -7.94 -0.72 -7.65
C ILE A 52 -9.43 -1.01 -7.54
N ILE A 53 -9.81 -2.23 -7.16
CA ILE A 53 -11.21 -2.63 -6.96
C ILE A 53 -11.90 -1.73 -5.92
N LYS A 54 -11.26 -1.50 -4.76
CA LYS A 54 -11.78 -0.58 -3.74
C LYS A 54 -11.93 0.85 -4.24
N THR A 55 -10.93 1.34 -4.98
CA THR A 55 -10.95 2.71 -5.53
C THR A 55 -12.06 2.89 -6.56
N ILE A 56 -12.33 1.86 -7.38
CA ILE A 56 -13.42 1.87 -8.37
C ILE A 56 -14.79 1.72 -7.67
N LEU A 57 -14.89 0.88 -6.64
CA LEU A 57 -16.13 0.69 -5.86
C LEU A 57 -16.44 1.86 -4.91
N GLY A 58 -15.57 2.86 -4.80
CA GLY A 58 -15.80 4.06 -4.01
C GLY A 58 -15.85 3.82 -2.49
N HIS A 59 -15.25 2.73 -1.99
CA HIS A 59 -15.35 2.28 -0.59
C HIS A 59 -14.00 2.06 0.09
#